data_AF-A0A1D2MLX6-F1
#
_entry.id   AF-A0A1D2MLX6-F1
#
_cell.length_a   1.000
_cell.length_b   1.000
_cell.length_c   1.000
_cell.angle_alpha   90.00
_cell.angle_beta   90.00
_cell.angle_gamma   90.00
#
_symmetry.space_group_name_H-M   'P 1'
#
loop_
_entity.id
_entity.type
_entity.pdbx_description
1 polymer ?
#
loop_
_entity_poly.entity_id
_entity_poly.type
_entity_poly.pdbx_seq_one_letter_code
_entity_poly.pdbx_strand_id
1 'polypeptide(L)'
;MINGRKITNLDHDQAVEYLNVSTPMVTLKLKYFPTAKPFLSPTQQQNLIESNLSNWDAVEEAAGHNNATTGSGANNTTNTATVANECWETEKSIPLMFALLTRYLGGTDRLRCNAFEVRDATGNSSSGVIHCADAYSLTSWVKCITDVILGLNNVQIKLWMQETGHEIYYVGWVWEGNSEKSGDIAQPWLTWRPKVLAFRGSNLYYMEYPPGVGSDWEGGEIFPVITTLLRVLNSASEHLDERQHCFTLQIATEQSGFHRMALASNPSHST
;
A
#
# COMPACT_ATOMS: atom_id res chain seq x y z
N MET A 1 19.43 22.86 10.14
CA MET A 1 19.69 24.29 10.40
C MET A 1 21.05 24.63 9.83
N ILE A 2 21.19 25.84 9.29
CA ILE A 2 22.46 26.41 8.81
C ILE A 2 22.68 27.69 9.62
N ASN A 3 23.85 27.81 10.27
CA ASN A 3 24.26 29.00 11.03
C ASN A 3 23.18 29.52 12.02
N GLY A 4 22.55 28.60 12.74
CA GLY A 4 21.51 28.94 13.72
C GLY A 4 20.11 29.18 13.15
N ARG A 5 19.94 29.20 11.81
CA ARG A 5 18.63 29.36 11.16
C ARG A 5 18.04 28.02 10.71
N LYS A 6 16.75 27.82 10.96
CA LYS A 6 16.00 26.66 10.46
C LYS A 6 15.69 26.89 8.97
N ILE A 7 16.04 25.92 8.13
CA ILE A 7 15.91 25.99 6.66
C ILE A 7 15.02 24.87 6.12
N THR A 8 14.12 24.34 6.95
CA THR A 8 13.30 23.16 6.64
C THR A 8 12.28 23.38 5.51
N ASN A 9 12.04 24.63 5.13
CA ASN A 9 11.04 25.03 4.14
C ASN A 9 11.67 25.75 2.93
N LEU A 10 12.99 25.63 2.73
CA LEU A 10 13.68 26.18 1.56
C LEU A 10 13.81 25.11 0.48
N ASP A 11 13.72 25.54 -0.78
CA ASP A 11 14.10 24.69 -1.91
C ASP A 11 15.62 24.52 -2.00
N HIS A 12 16.07 23.67 -2.93
CA HIS A 12 17.49 23.36 -3.10
C HIS A 12 18.32 24.61 -3.41
N ASP A 13 17.87 25.43 -4.36
CA ASP A 13 18.64 26.58 -4.85
C ASP A 13 18.75 27.65 -3.77
N GLN A 14 17.68 27.90 -3.03
CA GLN A 14 17.68 28.79 -1.86
C GLN A 14 18.61 28.27 -0.77
N ALA A 15 18.58 26.97 -0.46
CA ALA A 15 19.48 26.39 0.52
C ALA A 15 20.95 26.51 0.10
N VAL A 16 21.26 26.34 -1.19
CA VAL A 16 22.60 26.51 -1.77
C VAL A 16 23.04 27.98 -1.73
N GLU A 17 22.15 28.92 -2.02
CA GLU A 17 22.43 30.35 -1.91
C GLU A 17 22.78 30.73 -0.46
N TYR A 18 22.03 30.22 0.53
CA TYR A 18 22.33 30.43 1.95
C TYR A 18 23.68 29.84 2.39
N LEU A 19 24.12 28.74 1.77
CA LEU A 19 25.44 28.17 2.00
C LEU A 19 26.54 29.03 1.37
N ASN A 20 26.32 29.51 0.15
CA ASN A 20 27.28 30.34 -0.60
C ASN A 20 27.50 31.73 0.00
N VAL A 21 26.49 32.29 0.67
CA VAL A 21 26.56 33.63 1.30
C VAL A 21 27.23 33.58 2.69
N SER A 22 27.33 32.41 3.31
CA SER A 22 27.90 32.31 4.65
C SER A 22 29.42 32.43 4.66
N THR A 23 29.94 33.06 5.73
CA THR A 23 31.35 33.16 6.14
C THR A 23 32.16 31.89 5.83
N PRO A 24 33.51 31.94 5.80
CA PRO A 24 34.36 30.77 5.48
C PRO A 24 34.16 29.53 6.38
N MET A 25 33.33 29.64 7.43
CA MET A 25 32.86 28.52 8.22
C MET A 25 31.33 28.45 8.24
N VAL A 26 30.79 27.25 7.99
CA VAL A 26 29.37 26.93 8.01
C VAL A 26 29.08 25.95 9.15
N THR A 27 28.12 26.28 10.01
CA THR A 27 27.64 25.40 11.08
C THR A 27 26.33 24.72 10.67
N LEU A 28 26.38 23.40 10.48
CA LEU A 28 25.21 22.59 10.14
C LEU A 28 24.70 21.85 11.38
N LYS A 29 23.43 22.04 11.70
CA LYS A 29 22.72 21.22 12.70
C LYS A 29 21.71 20.32 11.99
N LEU A 30 22.04 19.04 11.90
CA LEU A 30 21.24 18.03 11.22
C LEU A 30 20.31 17.34 12.24
N LYS A 31 19.12 16.92 11.80
CA LYS A 31 18.30 15.99 12.55
C LYS A 31 18.86 14.59 12.27
N TYR A 32 19.35 13.91 13.31
CA TYR A 32 19.83 12.55 13.17
C TYR A 32 18.64 11.61 12.97
N PHE A 33 18.67 10.83 11.89
CA PHE A 33 17.66 9.83 11.55
C PHE A 33 18.27 8.44 11.74
N PRO A 34 18.25 7.87 12.97
CA PRO A 34 18.90 6.59 13.26
C PRO A 34 18.38 5.44 12.38
N THR A 35 17.09 5.49 12.01
CA THR A 35 16.45 4.49 11.14
C THR A 35 16.98 4.49 9.71
N ALA A 36 17.61 5.58 9.24
CA ALA A 36 18.17 5.68 7.90
C ALA A 36 19.56 5.03 7.77
N LYS A 37 20.24 4.75 8.90
CA LYS A 37 21.62 4.24 8.94
C LYS A 37 21.87 2.96 8.10
N PRO A 38 20.97 1.96 8.08
CA PRO A 38 21.16 0.75 7.27
C PRO A 38 21.12 1.02 5.75
N PHE A 39 20.43 2.07 5.33
CA PHE A 39 20.18 2.40 3.92
C PHE A 39 21.29 3.24 3.28
N LEU A 40 22.20 3.77 4.10
CA LEU A 40 23.32 4.61 3.66
C LEU A 40 24.61 3.80 3.45
N SER A 41 24.62 2.50 3.77
CA SER A 41 25.78 1.63 3.52
C SER A 41 25.58 0.82 2.23
N PRO A 42 26.46 0.97 1.21
CA PRO A 42 26.33 0.29 -0.07
C PRO A 42 26.27 -1.24 0.07
N THR A 43 27.01 -1.79 1.03
CA THR A 43 27.11 -3.24 1.28
C THR A 43 25.85 -3.84 1.89
N GLN A 44 25.05 -3.06 2.64
CA GLN A 44 23.78 -3.54 3.20
C GLN A 44 22.62 -3.40 2.21
N GLN A 45 22.66 -2.42 1.30
CA GLN A 45 21.67 -2.32 0.22
C GLN A 45 21.64 -3.58 -0.65
N GLN A 46 22.82 -4.08 -1.06
CA GLN A 46 22.95 -5.27 -1.90
C GLN A 46 22.40 -6.53 -1.21
N ASN A 47 22.75 -6.74 0.07
CA ASN A 47 22.28 -7.90 0.85
C ASN A 47 20.78 -7.86 1.16
N LEU A 48 20.20 -6.66 1.34
CA LEU A 48 18.75 -6.51 1.49
C LEU A 48 18.03 -6.91 0.20
N ILE A 49 18.50 -6.44 -0.96
CA ILE A 49 17.91 -6.76 -2.27
C ILE A 49 17.98 -8.28 -2.55
N GLU A 50 19.11 -8.92 -2.29
CA GLU A 50 19.31 -10.36 -2.56
C GLU A 50 18.50 -11.26 -1.61
N SER A 51 18.38 -10.91 -0.33
CA SER A 51 17.53 -11.66 0.62
C SER A 51 16.02 -11.54 0.31
N ASN A 52 15.59 -10.40 -0.23
CA ASN A 52 14.20 -10.13 -0.62
C ASN A 52 13.71 -10.98 -1.81
N LEU A 53 14.62 -11.44 -2.67
CA LEU A 53 14.31 -12.30 -3.82
C LEU A 53 14.17 -13.78 -3.41
N SER A 54 14.94 -14.23 -2.43
CA SER A 54 15.03 -15.66 -2.05
C SER A 54 13.94 -16.15 -1.09
N ASN A 55 13.28 -15.25 -0.36
CA ASN A 55 12.25 -15.61 0.63
C ASN A 55 10.83 -15.69 0.05
N TRP A 56 10.71 -15.59 -1.28
CA TRP A 56 9.47 -15.46 -2.04
C TRP A 56 8.76 -16.80 -2.33
N ASP A 57 9.53 -17.88 -2.53
CA ASP A 57 8.99 -19.18 -2.99
C ASP A 57 8.59 -20.15 -1.86
N ALA A 58 8.85 -19.83 -0.59
CA ALA A 58 8.85 -20.82 0.50
C ALA A 58 7.56 -20.89 1.36
N VAL A 59 6.50 -20.15 1.06
CA VAL A 59 5.37 -19.97 2.02
C VAL A 59 4.08 -20.71 1.64
N GLU A 60 4.15 -21.73 0.79
CA GLU A 60 2.97 -22.55 0.45
C GLU A 60 2.69 -23.71 1.46
N GLU A 61 3.63 -24.04 2.35
CA GLU A 61 3.50 -25.25 3.20
C GLU A 61 2.96 -25.06 4.63
N ALA A 62 2.69 -23.83 5.11
CA ALA A 62 2.38 -23.62 6.54
C ALA A 62 0.87 -23.59 6.89
N ALA A 63 -0.05 -23.63 5.92
CA ALA A 63 -1.50 -23.56 6.17
C ALA A 63 -2.19 -24.93 6.03
N GLY A 64 -1.71 -25.93 6.76
CA GLY A 64 -2.31 -27.25 6.83
C GLY A 64 -2.66 -27.62 8.27
N HIS A 65 -3.90 -28.08 8.45
CA HIS A 65 -4.52 -28.69 9.65
C HIS A 65 -5.35 -27.76 10.53
N ASN A 66 -6.68 -27.87 10.37
CA ASN A 66 -7.61 -28.18 11.46
C ASN A 66 -8.96 -28.64 10.87
N ASN A 67 -9.17 -29.96 10.81
CA ASN A 67 -10.47 -30.59 10.59
C ASN A 67 -11.16 -30.75 11.95
N ALA A 68 -12.37 -30.22 12.09
CA ALA A 68 -13.30 -30.64 13.14
C ALA A 68 -14.72 -30.73 12.55
N THR A 69 -15.14 -31.96 12.31
CA THR A 69 -16.51 -32.37 12.01
C THR A 69 -17.33 -32.36 13.31
N THR A 70 -18.58 -31.90 13.26
CA THR A 70 -19.82 -32.58 13.74
C THR A 70 -20.93 -31.58 14.07
N GLY A 71 -22.19 -31.96 13.76
CA GLY A 71 -23.36 -31.45 14.48
C GLY A 71 -24.58 -31.08 13.63
N SER A 72 -25.37 -32.09 13.27
CA SER A 72 -26.75 -31.95 12.78
C SER A 72 -27.65 -31.23 13.80
N GLY A 73 -28.57 -30.38 13.33
CA GLY A 73 -29.61 -29.77 14.17
C GLY A 73 -30.59 -28.94 13.34
N ALA A 74 -31.63 -29.58 12.80
CA ALA A 74 -32.81 -28.91 12.31
C ALA A 74 -33.58 -28.26 13.48
N ASN A 75 -34.13 -27.06 13.26
CA ASN A 75 -35.39 -26.67 13.89
C ASN A 75 -36.04 -25.49 13.14
N ASN A 76 -37.32 -25.69 12.83
CA ASN A 76 -38.23 -24.71 12.26
C ASN A 76 -38.65 -23.69 13.31
N THR A 77 -38.66 -22.41 12.94
CA THR A 77 -39.56 -21.41 13.52
C THR A 77 -39.89 -20.34 12.51
N THR A 78 -41.14 -20.36 12.07
CA THR A 78 -41.81 -19.30 11.30
C THR A 78 -42.03 -18.08 12.17
N ASN A 79 -41.62 -16.88 11.72
CA ASN A 79 -42.53 -15.74 11.54
C ASN A 79 -41.83 -14.47 11.04
N THR A 80 -42.39 -13.95 9.95
CA THR A 80 -42.48 -12.53 9.56
C THR A 80 -41.18 -11.73 9.55
N ALA A 81 -40.30 -12.05 8.61
CA ALA A 81 -39.44 -11.03 8.01
C ALA A 81 -40.01 -10.71 6.64
N THR A 82 -40.23 -9.42 6.38
CA THR A 82 -40.40 -8.86 5.03
C THR A 82 -39.47 -9.60 4.09
N VAL A 83 -40.03 -10.31 3.12
CA VAL A 83 -39.26 -10.91 2.03
C VAL A 83 -38.65 -9.72 1.29
N ALA A 84 -37.44 -9.34 1.70
CA ALA A 84 -36.53 -8.65 0.82
C ALA A 84 -36.41 -9.61 -0.36
N ASN A 85 -37.14 -9.30 -1.43
CA ASN A 85 -36.98 -10.02 -2.67
C ASN A 85 -35.49 -9.97 -2.97
N GLU A 86 -34.83 -11.12 -2.83
CA GLU A 86 -33.49 -11.37 -3.35
C GLU A 86 -33.60 -11.20 -4.86
N CYS A 87 -33.55 -9.94 -5.29
CA CYS A 87 -33.42 -9.59 -6.68
C CYS A 87 -31.99 -9.99 -7.02
N TRP A 88 -31.84 -11.18 -7.59
CA TRP A 88 -30.61 -11.58 -8.25
C TRP A 88 -30.32 -10.50 -9.30
N GLU A 89 -29.40 -9.57 -8.99
CA GLU A 89 -28.85 -8.69 -10.00
C GLU A 89 -28.13 -9.59 -11.02
N THR A 90 -28.74 -9.74 -12.19
CA THR A 90 -28.34 -10.75 -13.19
C THR A 90 -26.92 -10.52 -13.71
N GLU A 91 -26.39 -9.32 -13.57
CA GLU A 91 -25.06 -8.96 -14.07
C GLU A 91 -24.53 -7.71 -13.38
N LYS A 92 -23.25 -7.74 -12.97
CA LYS A 92 -22.55 -6.57 -12.43
C LYS A 92 -21.23 -6.37 -13.16
N SER A 93 -21.05 -5.18 -13.73
CA SER A 93 -19.83 -4.78 -14.42
C SER A 93 -18.95 -3.92 -13.51
N ILE A 94 -17.64 -4.19 -13.49
CA ILE A 94 -16.66 -3.47 -12.67
C ILE A 94 -15.51 -3.02 -13.56
N PRO A 95 -15.21 -1.72 -13.65
CA PRO A 95 -14.02 -1.24 -14.34
C PRO A 95 -12.75 -1.75 -13.65
N LEU A 96 -11.86 -2.40 -14.42
CA LEU A 96 -10.64 -3.00 -13.88
C LEU A 96 -9.43 -2.05 -13.88
N MET A 97 -9.48 -0.92 -14.60
CA MET A 97 -8.40 0.07 -14.54
C MET A 97 -8.29 0.61 -13.12
N PHE A 98 -7.11 0.41 -12.52
CA PHE A 98 -6.82 0.66 -11.10
C PHE A 98 -7.83 0.04 -10.11
N ALA A 99 -8.46 -1.08 -10.46
CA ALA A 99 -9.27 -1.82 -9.50
C ALA A 99 -8.41 -2.38 -8.36
N LEU A 100 -9.00 -2.46 -7.17
CA LEU A 100 -8.41 -3.06 -5.98
C LEU A 100 -8.87 -4.51 -5.87
N LEU A 101 -7.94 -5.45 -6.09
CA LEU A 101 -8.14 -6.86 -5.78
C LEU A 101 -7.62 -7.14 -4.37
N THR A 102 -8.45 -7.74 -3.50
CA THR A 102 -8.04 -8.08 -2.13
C THR A 102 -8.59 -9.42 -1.66
N ARG A 103 -7.77 -10.12 -0.88
CA ARG A 103 -8.18 -11.30 -0.10
C ARG A 103 -8.45 -10.98 1.37
N TYR A 104 -8.00 -9.82 1.86
CA TYR A 104 -8.14 -9.42 3.25
C TYR A 104 -9.56 -8.98 3.58
N LEU A 105 -10.08 -9.40 4.73
CA LEU A 105 -11.31 -8.84 5.27
C LEU A 105 -11.12 -7.32 5.47
N GLY A 106 -12.15 -6.54 5.13
CA GLY A 106 -12.07 -5.08 5.19
C GLY A 106 -11.72 -4.59 6.59
N GLY A 107 -10.72 -3.71 6.71
CA GLY A 107 -10.27 -3.15 7.98
C GLY A 107 -9.40 -4.05 8.84
N THR A 108 -9.15 -5.32 8.46
CA THR A 108 -8.37 -6.27 9.26
C THR A 108 -7.11 -6.76 8.53
N ASP A 109 -6.33 -7.59 9.21
CA ASP A 109 -5.15 -8.29 8.72
C ASP A 109 -5.43 -9.75 8.32
N ARG A 110 -6.69 -10.21 8.45
CA ARG A 110 -7.07 -11.61 8.20
C ARG A 110 -7.39 -11.87 6.74
N LEU A 111 -6.84 -12.94 6.20
CA LEU A 111 -7.16 -13.43 4.85
C LEU A 111 -8.49 -14.19 4.84
N ARG A 112 -9.26 -14.03 3.76
CA ARG A 112 -10.39 -14.91 3.46
C ARG A 112 -9.87 -16.27 2.98
N CYS A 113 -10.51 -17.32 3.48
CA CYS A 113 -10.26 -18.68 3.00
C CYS A 113 -10.88 -18.85 1.60
N ASN A 114 -10.05 -19.21 0.61
CA ASN A 114 -10.44 -19.46 -0.78
C ASN A 114 -11.38 -18.40 -1.39
N ALA A 115 -11.22 -17.13 -1.02
CA ALA A 115 -12.09 -16.07 -1.52
C ALA A 115 -11.35 -14.76 -1.71
N PHE A 116 -11.87 -13.94 -2.60
CA PHE A 116 -11.34 -12.62 -2.94
C PHE A 116 -12.48 -11.66 -3.28
N GLU A 117 -12.16 -10.38 -3.36
CA GLU A 117 -13.08 -9.32 -3.77
C GLU A 117 -12.34 -8.37 -4.72
N VAL A 118 -13.03 -7.91 -5.76
CA VAL A 118 -12.55 -6.87 -6.67
C VAL A 118 -13.42 -5.64 -6.49
N ARG A 119 -12.78 -4.49 -6.24
CA ARG A 119 -13.43 -3.19 -6.11
C ARG A 119 -12.94 -2.28 -7.23
N ASP A 120 -13.81 -1.43 -7.76
CA ASP A 120 -13.40 -0.41 -8.71
C ASP A 120 -12.43 0.60 -8.05
N ALA A 121 -11.81 1.44 -8.88
CA ALA A 121 -10.85 2.43 -8.40
C ALA A 121 -11.45 3.47 -7.43
N THR A 122 -12.78 3.62 -7.40
CA THR A 122 -13.48 4.54 -6.48
C THR A 122 -13.91 3.88 -5.17
N GLY A 123 -13.88 2.55 -5.10
CA GLY A 123 -14.45 1.78 -4.01
C GLY A 123 -15.99 1.72 -3.97
N ASN A 124 -16.69 2.40 -4.90
CA ASN A 124 -18.15 2.45 -4.94
C ASN A 124 -18.77 1.18 -5.53
N SER A 125 -18.07 0.52 -6.46
CA SER A 125 -18.52 -0.72 -7.08
C SER A 125 -17.64 -1.89 -6.61
N SER A 126 -18.28 -3.00 -6.24
CA SER A 126 -17.59 -4.22 -5.81
C SER A 126 -18.23 -5.46 -6.42
N SER A 127 -17.42 -6.49 -6.69
CA SER A 127 -17.89 -7.81 -7.13
C SER A 127 -18.70 -8.53 -6.06
N GLY A 128 -18.66 -8.04 -4.82
CA GLY A 128 -18.93 -8.88 -3.66
C GLY A 128 -17.78 -9.88 -3.45
N VAL A 129 -17.89 -10.67 -2.39
CA VAL A 129 -16.91 -11.71 -2.09
C VAL A 129 -17.16 -12.90 -3.01
N ILE A 130 -16.18 -13.24 -3.84
CA ILE A 130 -16.20 -14.41 -4.72
C ILE A 130 -15.50 -15.55 -4.00
N HIS A 131 -16.22 -16.64 -3.78
CA HIS A 131 -15.70 -17.87 -3.21
C HIS A 131 -15.26 -18.83 -4.31
N CYS A 132 -14.06 -19.36 -4.18
CA CYS A 132 -13.48 -20.39 -5.03
C CYS A 132 -13.63 -21.76 -4.37
N ALA A 133 -13.77 -22.80 -5.19
CA ALA A 133 -13.88 -24.18 -4.70
C ALA A 133 -12.62 -24.65 -3.96
N ASP A 134 -11.45 -24.23 -4.45
CA ASP A 134 -10.14 -24.62 -3.92
C ASP A 134 -9.09 -23.50 -4.11
N ALA A 135 -7.92 -23.71 -3.52
CA ALA A 135 -6.81 -22.76 -3.55
C ALA A 135 -6.24 -22.57 -4.96
N TYR A 136 -6.25 -23.61 -5.80
CA TYR A 136 -5.75 -23.54 -7.18
C TYR A 136 -6.62 -22.60 -8.02
N SER A 137 -7.93 -22.77 -7.93
CA SER A 137 -8.93 -21.91 -8.57
C SER A 137 -8.76 -20.47 -8.11
N LEU A 138 -8.64 -20.24 -6.79
CA LEU A 138 -8.37 -18.92 -6.23
C LEU A 138 -7.12 -18.29 -6.85
N THR A 139 -5.99 -18.99 -6.84
CA THR A 139 -4.72 -18.49 -7.39
C THR A 139 -4.85 -18.16 -8.87
N SER A 140 -5.51 -19.03 -9.66
CA SER A 140 -5.75 -18.80 -11.08
C SER A 140 -6.61 -17.56 -11.34
N TRP A 141 -7.69 -17.39 -10.58
CA TRP A 141 -8.57 -16.21 -10.70
C TRP A 141 -7.84 -14.93 -10.33
N VAL A 142 -7.17 -14.92 -9.18
CA VAL A 142 -6.41 -13.76 -8.70
C VAL A 142 -5.34 -13.37 -9.71
N LYS A 143 -4.54 -14.33 -10.20
CA LYS A 143 -3.52 -14.08 -11.20
C LYS A 143 -4.10 -13.46 -12.47
N CYS A 144 -5.13 -14.08 -13.05
CA CYS A 144 -5.74 -13.62 -14.29
C CYS A 144 -6.25 -12.18 -14.18
N ILE A 145 -6.96 -11.87 -13.09
CA ILE A 145 -7.50 -10.52 -12.87
C ILE A 145 -6.37 -9.51 -12.62
N THR A 146 -5.38 -9.86 -11.79
CA THR A 146 -4.21 -9.00 -11.53
C THR A 146 -3.46 -8.68 -12.82
N ASP A 147 -3.21 -9.67 -13.69
CA ASP A 147 -2.51 -9.45 -14.95
C ASP A 147 -3.27 -8.46 -15.86
N VAL A 148 -4.61 -8.55 -15.91
CA VAL A 148 -5.47 -7.59 -16.65
C VAL A 148 -5.39 -6.18 -16.06
N ILE A 149 -5.52 -6.04 -14.73
CA ILE A 149 -5.43 -4.74 -14.04
C ILE A 149 -4.08 -4.09 -14.33
N LEU A 150 -2.98 -4.84 -14.19
CA LEU A 150 -1.63 -4.35 -14.45
C LEU A 150 -1.44 -3.94 -15.91
N GLY A 151 -1.96 -4.73 -16.86
CA GLY A 151 -1.95 -4.38 -18.28
C GLY A 151 -2.64 -3.04 -18.57
N LEU A 152 -3.84 -2.83 -18.03
CA LEU A 152 -4.59 -1.58 -18.18
C LEU A 152 -3.85 -0.40 -17.53
N ASN A 153 -3.34 -0.57 -16.32
CA ASN A 153 -2.62 0.48 -15.59
C ASN A 153 -1.34 0.89 -16.33
N ASN A 154 -0.60 -0.07 -16.89
CA ASN A 154 0.62 0.21 -17.64
C ASN A 154 0.36 1.04 -18.90
N VAL A 155 -0.74 0.76 -19.61
CA VAL A 155 -1.16 1.58 -20.76
C VAL A 155 -1.50 2.99 -20.30
N GLN A 156 -2.29 3.11 -19.22
CA GLN A 156 -2.70 4.41 -18.70
C GLN A 156 -1.53 5.26 -18.22
N ILE A 157 -0.57 4.65 -17.50
CA ILE A 157 0.64 5.32 -17.03
C ILE A 157 1.47 5.86 -18.21
N LYS A 158 1.61 5.08 -19.29
CA LYS A 158 2.32 5.51 -20.50
C LYS A 158 1.64 6.71 -21.17
N LEU A 159 0.31 6.72 -21.22
CA LEU A 159 -0.44 7.87 -21.73
C LEU A 159 -0.19 9.11 -20.88
N TRP A 160 -0.24 9.01 -19.56
CA TRP A 160 0.07 10.14 -18.67
C TRP A 160 1.51 10.65 -18.81
N MET A 161 2.50 9.77 -19.00
CA MET A 161 3.88 10.19 -19.27
C MET A 161 3.96 10.99 -20.57
N GLN A 162 3.27 10.53 -21.62
CA GLN A 162 3.26 11.20 -22.92
C GLN A 162 2.55 12.56 -22.86
N GLU A 163 1.42 12.64 -22.15
CA GLU A 163 0.64 13.87 -22.02
C GLU A 163 1.34 14.92 -21.15
N THR A 164 1.97 14.49 -20.05
CA THR A 164 2.54 15.43 -19.08
C THR A 164 4.03 15.69 -19.26
N GLY A 165 4.73 14.85 -20.03
CA GLY A 165 6.19 14.92 -20.19
C GLY A 165 7.00 14.54 -18.94
N HIS A 166 6.34 14.06 -17.88
CA HIS A 166 6.98 13.63 -16.64
C HIS A 166 7.09 12.10 -16.58
N GLU A 167 8.24 11.61 -16.11
CA GLU A 167 8.42 10.19 -15.83
C GLU A 167 7.57 9.75 -14.62
N ILE A 168 6.83 8.65 -14.77
CA ILE A 168 6.01 8.05 -13.71
C ILE A 168 6.53 6.63 -13.43
N TYR A 169 7.26 6.43 -12.35
CA TYR A 169 7.90 5.15 -12.07
C TYR A 169 6.94 4.10 -11.51
N TYR A 170 5.89 4.55 -10.80
CA TYR A 170 4.94 3.64 -10.14
C TYR A 170 3.64 4.37 -9.83
N VAL A 171 2.52 3.65 -9.94
CA VAL A 171 1.21 4.01 -9.40
C VAL A 171 0.54 2.73 -8.92
N GLY A 172 0.15 2.66 -7.66
CA GLY A 172 -0.49 1.45 -7.14
C GLY A 172 -1.08 1.58 -5.76
N TRP A 173 -1.99 0.65 -5.47
CA TRP A 173 -2.67 0.56 -4.19
C TRP A 173 -1.73 0.05 -3.08
N VAL A 174 -1.84 0.69 -1.93
CA VAL A 174 -1.26 0.26 -0.66
C VAL A 174 -2.33 0.27 0.40
N TRP A 175 -2.21 -0.61 1.38
CA TRP A 175 -2.97 -0.52 2.61
C TRP A 175 -2.16 0.29 3.60
N GLU A 176 -2.76 1.28 4.23
CA GLU A 176 -2.19 2.01 5.36
C GLU A 176 -2.82 1.50 6.66
N GLY A 177 -1.96 1.17 7.64
CA GLY A 177 -2.39 0.85 8.99
C GLY A 177 -2.48 2.13 9.81
N ASN A 178 -3.68 2.51 10.24
CA ASN A 178 -3.87 3.69 11.10
C ASN A 178 -3.43 3.37 12.53
N SER A 179 -2.29 3.92 12.96
CA SER A 179 -1.89 3.94 14.37
C SER A 179 -2.45 5.21 15.03
N GLU A 180 -3.77 5.35 15.08
CA GLU A 180 -4.35 6.47 15.83
C GLU A 180 -3.96 6.30 17.30
N LYS A 181 -3.19 7.26 17.82
CA LYS A 181 -2.87 7.36 19.24
C LYS A 181 -4.12 7.83 19.99
N SER A 182 -5.13 6.97 20.14
CA SER A 182 -6.08 7.18 21.24
C SER A 182 -5.30 6.92 22.54
N GLY A 183 -5.24 7.92 23.43
CA GLY A 183 -4.40 7.90 24.62
C GLY A 183 -4.52 6.64 25.48
N ASP A 184 -3.43 6.33 26.21
CA ASP A 184 -3.21 5.31 27.26
C ASP A 184 -3.80 3.89 27.12
N ILE A 185 -4.52 3.59 26.03
CA ILE A 185 -4.97 2.27 25.64
C ILE A 185 -4.71 2.19 24.13
N ALA A 186 -3.63 1.50 23.76
CA ALA A 186 -3.41 1.08 22.39
C ALA A 186 -4.66 0.33 21.93
N GLN A 187 -5.40 0.86 20.94
CA GLN A 187 -6.49 0.11 20.33
C GLN A 187 -5.89 -1.20 19.79
N PRO A 188 -6.37 -2.38 20.23
CA PRO A 188 -5.70 -3.63 19.92
C PRO A 188 -5.82 -4.08 18.45
N TRP A 189 -6.58 -3.37 17.60
CA TRP A 189 -6.72 -3.68 16.18
C TRP A 189 -6.24 -2.51 15.31
N LEU A 190 -5.14 -2.74 14.60
CA LEU A 190 -4.69 -1.85 13.52
C LEU A 190 -5.77 -1.86 12.43
N THR A 191 -6.40 -0.71 12.16
CA THR A 191 -7.39 -0.63 11.08
C THR A 191 -6.68 -0.30 9.78
N TRP A 192 -6.88 -1.15 8.78
CA TRP A 192 -6.26 -1.00 7.46
C TRP A 192 -7.20 -0.35 6.46
N ARG A 193 -6.73 0.70 5.79
CA ARG A 193 -7.47 1.39 4.73
C ARG A 193 -6.66 1.46 3.43
N PRO A 194 -7.29 1.35 2.25
CA PRO A 194 -6.58 1.46 0.99
C PRO A 194 -6.20 2.92 0.70
N LYS A 195 -5.07 3.09 0.04
CA LYS A 195 -4.47 4.35 -0.40
C LYS A 195 -3.73 4.14 -1.70
N VAL A 196 -3.50 5.19 -2.46
CA VAL A 196 -2.66 5.14 -3.66
C VAL A 196 -1.35 5.83 -3.40
N LEU A 197 -0.25 5.13 -3.71
CA LEU A 197 1.06 5.73 -3.84
C LEU A 197 1.42 5.86 -5.31
N ALA A 198 1.99 7.00 -5.68
CA ALA A 198 2.60 7.16 -6.99
C ALA A 198 3.96 7.87 -6.90
N PHE A 199 4.90 7.41 -7.70
CA PHE A 199 6.21 8.04 -7.88
C PHE A 199 6.24 8.69 -9.26
N ARG A 200 6.30 10.03 -9.29
CA ARG A 200 6.32 10.82 -10.53
C ARG A 200 7.37 11.91 -10.42
N GLY A 201 8.36 11.88 -11.31
CA GLY A 201 9.56 12.70 -11.24
C GLY A 201 10.24 12.58 -9.87
N SER A 202 10.49 13.72 -9.23
CA SER A 202 11.12 13.81 -7.91
C SER A 202 10.13 13.77 -6.74
N ASN A 203 8.85 13.46 -6.98
CA ASN A 203 7.79 13.52 -5.99
C ASN A 203 7.12 12.16 -5.74
N LEU A 204 6.81 11.91 -4.48
CA LEU A 204 5.91 10.88 -4.01
C LEU A 204 4.52 11.51 -3.80
N TYR A 205 3.52 10.92 -4.43
CA TYR A 205 2.12 11.29 -4.28
C TYR A 205 1.43 10.27 -3.39
N TYR A 206 0.68 10.77 -2.41
CA TYR A 206 -0.10 9.98 -1.47
C TYR A 206 -1.56 10.40 -1.53
N MET A 207 -2.39 9.54 -2.12
CA MET A 207 -3.75 9.90 -2.58
C MET A 207 -4.79 8.91 -2.08
N GLU A 208 -6.06 9.33 -2.04
CA GLU A 208 -7.19 8.43 -1.78
C GLU A 208 -7.51 7.56 -3.00
N TYR A 209 -7.42 8.14 -4.19
CA TYR A 209 -7.76 7.51 -5.46
C TYR A 209 -6.61 7.69 -6.46
N PRO A 210 -6.51 6.82 -7.49
CA PRO A 210 -5.57 7.01 -8.59
C PRO A 210 -5.84 8.33 -9.34
N PRO A 211 -4.83 8.95 -9.97
CA PRO A 211 -5.04 10.14 -10.79
C PRO A 211 -6.11 9.92 -11.86
N GLY A 212 -6.96 10.92 -12.10
CA GLY A 212 -8.09 10.84 -13.03
C GLY A 212 -9.32 10.12 -12.47
N VAL A 213 -9.23 9.56 -11.26
CA VAL A 213 -10.36 9.01 -10.51
C VAL A 213 -10.63 9.91 -9.31
N GLY A 214 -11.73 10.67 -9.36
CA GLY A 214 -12.11 11.61 -8.30
C GLY A 214 -11.29 12.92 -8.28
N SER A 215 -9.98 12.85 -8.53
CA SER A 215 -9.10 14.02 -8.70
C SER A 215 -7.87 13.65 -9.54
N ASP A 216 -7.24 14.66 -10.15
CA ASP A 216 -5.97 14.48 -10.85
C ASP A 216 -4.80 14.36 -9.85
N TRP A 217 -3.58 14.52 -10.34
CA TRP A 217 -2.35 14.44 -9.54
C TRP A 217 -2.29 15.39 -8.33
N GLU A 218 -3.15 16.40 -8.27
CA GLU A 218 -3.21 17.38 -7.18
C GLU A 218 -4.17 16.97 -6.05
N GLY A 219 -4.86 15.84 -6.18
CA GLY A 219 -5.90 15.39 -5.24
C GLY A 219 -5.40 14.80 -3.92
N GLY A 220 -4.10 14.81 -3.66
CA GLY A 220 -3.49 14.20 -2.47
C GLY A 220 -2.28 14.96 -1.95
N GLU A 221 -1.60 14.36 -0.99
CA GLU A 221 -0.39 14.92 -0.40
C GLU A 221 0.82 14.63 -1.30
N ILE A 222 1.67 15.63 -1.48
CA ILE A 222 2.85 15.54 -2.35
C ILE A 222 4.10 15.77 -1.50
N PHE A 223 5.02 14.82 -1.56
CA PHE A 223 6.27 14.85 -0.81
C PHE A 223 7.46 14.69 -1.75
N PRO A 224 8.50 15.55 -1.67
CA PRO A 224 9.73 15.31 -2.40
C PRO A 224 10.32 13.95 -2.00
N VAL A 225 10.67 13.08 -2.95
CA VAL A 225 11.20 11.74 -2.69
C VAL A 225 12.40 11.78 -1.76
N ILE A 226 13.26 12.80 -1.89
CA ILE A 226 14.44 12.99 -1.03
C ILE A 226 14.12 13.23 0.45
N THR A 227 12.87 13.57 0.76
CA THR A 227 12.37 13.71 2.13
C THR A 227 11.67 12.45 2.63
N THR A 228 11.61 11.40 1.83
CA THR A 228 10.93 10.15 2.17
C THR A 228 11.93 9.02 2.44
N LEU A 229 11.64 8.17 3.40
CA LEU A 229 12.37 6.94 3.68
C LEU A 229 11.41 5.77 3.64
N LEU A 230 11.68 4.84 2.73
CA LEU A 230 10.88 3.64 2.53
C LEU A 230 11.71 2.44 2.99
N ARG A 231 11.16 1.66 3.93
CA ARG A 231 11.84 0.51 4.54
C ARG A 231 10.93 -0.69 4.51
N VAL A 232 11.35 -1.75 3.85
CA VAL A 232 10.66 -3.05 3.86
C VAL A 232 10.82 -3.70 5.23
N LEU A 233 9.76 -4.33 5.73
CA LEU A 233 9.77 -5.10 6.97
C LEU A 233 9.94 -6.58 6.61
N ASN A 234 11.10 -7.15 6.99
CA ASN A 234 11.51 -8.49 6.55
C ASN A 234 11.48 -9.54 7.66
N SER A 235 11.61 -9.12 8.92
CA SER A 235 11.66 -10.05 10.06
C SER A 235 10.28 -10.19 10.68
N ALA A 236 9.82 -11.42 10.94
CA ALA A 236 8.54 -11.71 11.59
C ALA A 236 8.32 -10.92 12.90
N SER A 237 9.37 -10.59 13.63
CA SER A 237 9.33 -9.75 14.85
C SER A 237 8.97 -8.28 14.61
N GLU A 238 9.05 -7.79 13.37
CA GLU A 238 8.67 -6.42 12.98
C GLU A 238 7.25 -6.33 12.43
N HIS A 239 6.65 -7.47 12.09
CA HIS A 239 5.24 -7.56 11.73
C HIS A 239 4.40 -7.38 13.00
N LEU A 240 3.44 -6.46 12.93
CA LEU A 240 2.45 -6.30 13.99
C LEU A 240 1.24 -7.21 13.77
N ASP A 241 1.15 -7.81 12.58
CA ASP A 241 -0.03 -8.50 12.09
C ASP A 241 0.31 -9.50 10.96
N GLU A 242 -0.71 -10.19 10.44
CA GLU A 242 -0.54 -11.23 9.42
C GLU A 242 -0.37 -10.69 7.99
N ARG A 243 -0.26 -9.37 7.80
CA ARG A 243 -0.11 -8.81 6.46
C ARG A 243 1.27 -9.05 5.88
N GLN A 244 1.26 -9.38 4.61
CA GLN A 244 2.46 -9.62 3.81
C GLN A 244 2.89 -8.33 3.11
N HIS A 245 4.16 -8.28 2.70
CA HIS A 245 4.75 -7.15 1.95
C HIS A 245 4.63 -5.81 2.67
N CYS A 246 4.79 -5.84 3.98
CA CYS A 246 4.73 -4.65 4.82
C CYS A 246 6.00 -3.83 4.69
N PHE A 247 5.83 -2.51 4.70
CA PHE A 247 6.91 -1.54 4.69
C PHE A 247 6.50 -0.29 5.47
N THR A 248 7.48 0.52 5.86
CA THR A 248 7.24 1.80 6.51
C THR A 248 7.61 2.92 5.56
N LEU A 249 6.76 3.94 5.47
CA LEU A 249 7.06 5.22 4.85
C LEU A 249 7.19 6.26 5.94
N GLN A 250 8.39 6.81 6.05
CA GLN A 250 8.66 7.93 6.93
C GLN A 250 8.88 9.19 6.09
N ILE A 251 8.20 10.26 6.46
CA ILE A 251 8.28 11.56 5.79
C ILE A 251 9.02 12.52 6.73
N ALA A 252 10.12 13.08 6.25
CA ALA A 252 11.05 13.93 7.00
C ALA A 252 10.75 15.42 6.83
N THR A 253 9.47 15.81 6.82
CA THR A 253 9.01 17.21 6.78
C THR A 253 8.76 17.74 8.21
N GLU A 254 8.33 19.00 8.33
CA GLU A 254 8.02 19.62 9.64
C GLU A 254 6.92 18.87 10.40
N GLN A 255 6.01 18.23 9.67
CA GLN A 255 5.04 17.25 10.15
C GLN A 255 5.61 15.85 9.89
N SER A 256 6.54 15.41 10.73
CA SER A 256 7.17 14.10 10.56
C SER A 256 6.12 13.00 10.74
N GLY A 257 5.63 12.44 9.63
CA GLY A 257 4.69 11.33 9.59
C GLY A 257 5.42 9.99 9.53
N PHE A 258 4.89 9.00 10.24
CA PHE A 258 5.32 7.60 10.15
C PHE A 258 4.11 6.78 9.76
N HIS A 259 4.14 6.22 8.55
CA HIS A 259 3.06 5.42 7.99
C HIS A 259 3.53 3.97 7.87
N ARG A 260 2.72 3.04 8.37
CA ARG A 260 2.91 1.61 8.12
C ARG A 260 2.02 1.21 6.96
N MET A 261 2.60 0.57 5.96
CA MET A 261 1.91 0.23 4.73
C MET A 261 2.15 -1.21 4.31
N ALA A 262 1.26 -1.75 3.49
CA ALA A 262 1.40 -3.05 2.84
C ALA A 262 0.96 -2.94 1.38
N LEU A 263 1.67 -3.57 0.45
CA LEU A 263 1.26 -3.56 -0.95
C LEU A 263 -0.08 -4.30 -1.11
N ALA A 264 -1.02 -3.72 -1.87
CA ALA A 264 -2.35 -4.32 -2.05
C ALA A 264 -2.37 -5.44 -3.10
N SER A 265 -1.44 -5.39 -4.05
CA SER A 265 -1.26 -6.43 -5.06
C SER A 265 0.22 -6.60 -5.35
N ASN A 266 0.54 -7.77 -5.87
CA ASN A 266 1.90 -8.18 -6.13
C ASN A 266 2.49 -7.36 -7.29
N PRO A 267 3.61 -6.62 -7.11
CA PRO A 267 4.30 -6.04 -8.25
C PRO A 267 4.93 -7.19 -9.03
N SER A 268 4.26 -7.67 -10.09
CA SER A 268 4.92 -8.55 -11.04
C SER A 268 6.06 -7.76 -11.67
N HIS A 269 7.29 -8.08 -11.29
CA HIS A 269 8.47 -7.57 -11.99
C HIS A 269 8.34 -7.94 -13.46
N SER A 270 8.34 -6.92 -14.31
CA SER A 270 8.70 -7.09 -15.72
C SER A 270 10.19 -7.40 -15.75
N THR A 271 10.51 -8.61 -16.22
CA THR A 271 11.83 -8.93 -16.78
C THR A 271 12.02 -8.22 -18.11
#